data_AF-A0A091DCQ8-F1
#
_entry.id   AF-A0A091DCQ8-F1
#
_cell.length_a   1.000
_cell.length_b   1.000
_cell.length_c   1.000
_cell.angle_alpha   90.00
_cell.angle_beta   90.00
_cell.angle_gamma   90.00
#
_symmetry.space_group_name_H-M   'P 1'
#
loop_
_entity.id
_entity.type
_entity.pdbx_description
1 polymer ?
#
loop_
_entity_poly.entity_id
_entity_poly.type
_entity_poly.pdbx_seq_one_letter_code
_entity_poly.pdbx_strand_id
1 'polypeptide(L)'
;MEGRLFYLHLGPHSPQFVVAHLSFHVEDDHDAPNLSNQHYFTIQVQPADMLSPELDHGTTLQMTVHEYQLTHFQKKFLQYVDQDSDDQNLWYTLLTPPMDTHSNHQVQAGEIVLTDSPDLPIMHFTQAQKDLDEHLISYWHDGSGSTEDSFSLTVTGDMDNNFYVFLDTALETHTPQVMRIQITSADNKVPHIAINRGAPTLQHLHNGLVGFLITSKSLKAEDEDSPPRLLKYKVTKGPEQGFIVNTGLEEERTHVFTQADIDEMQICYVLKQGSNATRDVFYFSVEDSVDIQFHIVSNYVFSYSQPRQHVAYGSHPTQAVV
;
A
#
# COMPACT_ATOMS: atom_id res chain seq x y z
N MET A 1 -50.36 -48.98 -9.81
CA MET A 1 -49.23 -48.42 -9.04
C MET A 1 -48.13 -48.12 -10.04
N GLU A 2 -47.74 -46.87 -10.22
CA GLU A 2 -46.62 -46.52 -11.10
C GLU A 2 -45.33 -47.03 -10.45
N GLY A 3 -44.83 -48.17 -10.94
CA GLY A 3 -43.63 -48.82 -10.44
C GLY A 3 -42.40 -48.00 -10.79
N ARG A 4 -41.96 -47.16 -9.85
CA ARG A 4 -40.69 -46.45 -9.93
C ARG A 4 -39.62 -47.24 -9.18
N LEU A 5 -38.49 -47.47 -9.84
CA LEU A 5 -37.31 -48.06 -9.24
C LEU A 5 -36.34 -46.93 -8.83
N PHE A 6 -35.81 -46.99 -7.61
CA PHE A 6 -34.80 -46.06 -7.13
C PHE A 6 -33.49 -46.80 -6.90
N TYR A 7 -32.37 -46.15 -7.22
CA TYR A 7 -31.04 -46.64 -6.91
C TYR A 7 -30.40 -45.75 -5.84
N LEU A 8 -29.87 -46.36 -4.78
CA LEU A 8 -29.16 -45.69 -3.70
C LEU A 8 -27.75 -46.26 -3.61
N HIS A 9 -26.74 -45.41 -3.75
CA HIS A 9 -25.34 -45.79 -3.59
C HIS A 9 -24.92 -45.63 -2.12
N LEU A 10 -24.35 -46.70 -1.53
CA LEU A 10 -23.91 -46.73 -0.12
C LEU A 10 -22.38 -46.96 0.02
N GLY A 11 -21.62 -46.78 -1.06
CA GLY A 11 -20.16 -46.94 -1.06
C GLY A 11 -19.43 -45.78 -0.39
N PRO A 12 -18.13 -45.94 -0.04
CA PRO A 12 -17.29 -44.83 0.38
C PRO A 12 -17.15 -43.81 -0.77
N HIS A 13 -16.80 -42.57 -0.43
CA HIS A 13 -16.48 -41.54 -1.41
C HIS A 13 -15.43 -42.04 -2.42
N SER A 14 -15.65 -41.74 -3.69
CA SER A 14 -14.76 -42.11 -4.80
C SER A 14 -14.57 -40.88 -5.69
N PRO A 15 -13.32 -40.45 -5.95
CA PRO A 15 -13.05 -39.36 -6.88
C PRO A 15 -13.25 -39.76 -8.35
N GLN A 16 -13.60 -41.02 -8.61
CA GLN A 16 -13.94 -41.53 -9.95
C GLN A 16 -15.41 -41.95 -10.01
N PHE A 17 -16.00 -41.84 -11.21
CA PHE A 17 -17.37 -42.31 -11.45
C PHE A 17 -17.50 -43.80 -11.09
N VAL A 18 -18.57 -44.13 -10.37
CA VAL A 18 -18.86 -45.52 -9.98
C VAL A 18 -19.88 -46.09 -10.96
N VAL A 19 -19.55 -47.20 -11.61
CA VAL A 19 -20.48 -47.90 -12.50
C VAL A 19 -21.12 -49.07 -11.76
N ALA A 20 -22.44 -49.06 -11.65
CA ALA A 20 -23.24 -50.17 -11.18
C ALA A 20 -24.05 -50.79 -12.31
N HIS A 21 -24.27 -52.10 -12.25
CA HIS A 21 -25.10 -52.82 -13.21
C HIS A 21 -26.26 -53.47 -12.47
N LEU A 22 -27.49 -53.18 -12.90
CA LEU A 22 -28.68 -53.89 -12.47
C LEU A 22 -29.07 -54.89 -13.55
N SER A 23 -29.03 -56.18 -13.23
CA SER A 23 -29.45 -57.22 -14.18
C SER A 23 -30.89 -57.65 -13.97
N PHE A 24 -31.64 -57.87 -15.05
CA PHE A 24 -33.04 -58.29 -15.01
C PHE A 24 -33.40 -59.23 -16.16
N HIS A 25 -34.49 -59.97 -15.99
CA HIS A 25 -35.16 -60.75 -17.03
C HIS A 25 -36.62 -60.27 -17.15
N VAL A 26 -37.23 -60.48 -18.30
CA VAL A 26 -38.65 -60.22 -18.55
C VAL A 26 -39.33 -61.56 -18.78
N GLU A 27 -40.48 -61.77 -18.13
CA GLU A 27 -41.33 -62.94 -18.33
C GLU A 27 -42.73 -62.52 -18.80
N ASP A 28 -43.40 -63.41 -19.53
CA ASP A 28 -44.81 -63.27 -19.91
C ASP A 28 -45.75 -64.01 -18.94
N ASP A 29 -47.06 -63.92 -19.17
CA ASP A 29 -48.09 -64.52 -18.32
C ASP A 29 -48.47 -65.96 -18.71
N HIS A 30 -47.63 -66.64 -19.50
CA HIS A 30 -47.85 -68.03 -19.89
C HIS A 30 -47.61 -69.01 -18.72
N ASP A 31 -48.26 -70.19 -18.78
CA ASP A 31 -48.10 -71.28 -17.80
C ASP A 31 -47.38 -72.45 -18.51
N ALA A 32 -46.06 -72.62 -18.52
CA ALA A 32 -44.97 -71.94 -17.83
C ALA A 32 -44.44 -70.67 -18.55
N PRO A 33 -43.88 -69.69 -17.83
CA PRO A 33 -43.52 -68.39 -18.41
C PRO A 33 -42.35 -68.49 -19.39
N ASN A 34 -42.44 -67.74 -20.50
CA ASN A 34 -41.31 -67.55 -21.40
C ASN A 34 -40.36 -66.50 -20.80
N LEU A 35 -39.14 -66.91 -20.46
CA LEU A 35 -38.13 -66.02 -19.88
C LEU A 35 -37.22 -65.43 -20.97
N SER A 36 -37.01 -64.11 -20.93
CA SER A 36 -36.02 -63.45 -21.78
C SER A 36 -34.57 -63.81 -21.40
N ASN A 37 -33.62 -63.45 -22.26
CA ASN A 37 -32.21 -63.38 -21.88
C ASN A 37 -31.99 -62.33 -20.76
N GLN A 38 -30.84 -62.40 -20.09
CA GLN A 38 -30.47 -61.42 -19.07
C GLN A 38 -30.15 -60.07 -19.74
N HIS A 39 -30.75 -59.00 -19.22
CA HIS A 39 -30.51 -57.63 -19.62
C HIS A 39 -29.85 -56.86 -18.48
N TYR A 40 -29.20 -55.73 -18.80
CA TYR A 40 -28.53 -54.88 -17.84
C TYR A 40 -28.97 -53.41 -18.00
N PHE A 41 -29.24 -52.75 -16.88
CA PHE A 41 -29.23 -51.30 -16.77
C PHE A 41 -27.90 -50.85 -16.20
N THR A 42 -27.17 -50.01 -16.93
CA THR A 42 -25.95 -49.37 -16.45
C THR A 42 -26.32 -48.08 -15.73
N ILE A 43 -25.88 -47.97 -14.48
CA ILE A 43 -26.06 -46.80 -13.64
C ILE A 43 -24.68 -46.20 -13.41
N GLN A 44 -24.48 -44.98 -13.89
CA GLN A 44 -23.25 -44.23 -13.66
C GLN A 44 -23.51 -43.20 -12.55
N VAL A 45 -22.83 -43.38 -11.43
CA VAL A 45 -22.86 -42.45 -10.29
C VAL A 45 -21.70 -41.49 -10.48
N GLN A 46 -22.01 -40.21 -10.65
CA GLN A 46 -20.99 -39.16 -10.63
C GLN A 46 -20.49 -38.95 -9.20
N PRO A 47 -19.20 -38.65 -8.98
CA PRO A 47 -18.73 -38.17 -7.69
C PRO A 47 -19.55 -36.94 -7.28
N ALA A 48 -19.94 -36.87 -6.00
CA ALA A 48 -20.52 -35.67 -5.43
C ALA A 48 -19.38 -35.00 -4.65
N ASP A 49 -18.97 -33.81 -5.08
CA ASP A 49 -17.98 -33.01 -4.35
C ASP A 49 -18.50 -32.74 -2.93
N MET A 50 -17.83 -33.31 -1.93
CA MET A 50 -18.22 -33.23 -0.52
C MET A 50 -17.09 -32.71 0.37
N LEU A 51 -15.93 -32.40 -0.22
CA LEU A 51 -14.82 -31.75 0.47
C LEU A 51 -14.81 -30.29 0.02
N SER A 52 -14.33 -29.41 0.89
CA SER A 52 -14.21 -28.01 0.51
C SER A 52 -12.76 -27.61 0.38
N PRO A 53 -12.46 -26.62 -0.47
CA PRO A 53 -11.09 -26.15 -0.64
C PRO A 53 -10.50 -25.67 0.68
N GLU A 54 -9.29 -26.13 0.98
CA GLU A 54 -8.54 -25.73 2.17
C GLU A 54 -7.43 -24.75 1.81
N LEU A 55 -7.11 -23.82 2.72
CA LEU A 55 -6.01 -22.89 2.54
C LEU A 55 -4.68 -23.65 2.56
N ASP A 56 -3.83 -23.45 1.55
CA ASP A 56 -2.52 -24.11 1.52
C ASP A 56 -1.64 -23.66 2.71
N HIS A 57 -0.91 -24.60 3.31
CA HIS A 57 -0.12 -24.37 4.53
C HIS A 57 0.93 -23.26 4.42
N GLY A 58 1.37 -22.89 3.21
CA GLY A 58 2.33 -21.81 2.97
C GLY A 58 1.71 -20.44 2.74
N THR A 59 0.39 -20.32 2.80
CA THR A 59 -0.34 -19.11 2.40
C THR A 59 -0.58 -18.16 3.57
N THR A 60 -0.36 -16.86 3.34
CA THR A 60 -0.47 -15.83 4.39
C THR A 60 -1.80 -15.08 4.42
N LEU A 61 -2.57 -15.05 3.32
CA LEU A 61 -3.70 -14.13 3.12
C LEU A 61 -3.34 -12.66 3.35
N GLN A 62 -2.09 -12.32 3.03
CA GLN A 62 -1.57 -10.97 3.15
C GLN A 62 -0.52 -10.71 2.08
N MET A 63 -0.58 -9.54 1.44
CA MET A 63 0.47 -9.05 0.55
C MET A 63 0.82 -7.59 0.81
N THR A 64 2.00 -7.18 0.34
CA THR A 64 2.44 -5.79 0.33
C THR A 64 2.60 -5.35 -1.12
N VAL A 65 2.05 -4.19 -1.44
CA VAL A 65 2.00 -3.62 -2.80
C VAL A 65 2.49 -2.19 -2.78
N HIS A 66 2.83 -1.65 -3.95
CA HIS A 66 3.10 -0.24 -4.12
C HIS A 66 1.87 0.46 -4.72
N GLU A 67 1.60 1.68 -4.31
CA GLU A 67 0.56 2.50 -4.97
C GLU A 67 0.85 2.67 -6.47
N TYR A 68 -0.20 2.79 -7.29
CA TYR A 68 -0.14 2.87 -8.76
C TYR A 68 0.59 1.72 -9.46
N GLN A 69 0.90 0.63 -8.75
CA GLN A 69 1.54 -0.54 -9.31
C GLN A 69 0.55 -1.69 -9.43
N LEU A 70 0.38 -2.17 -10.66
CA LEU A 70 -0.31 -3.42 -10.92
C LEU A 70 0.49 -4.58 -10.31
N THR A 71 -0.10 -5.27 -9.32
CA THR A 71 0.59 -6.32 -8.58
C THR A 71 -0.13 -7.66 -8.69
N HIS A 72 0.58 -8.65 -9.24
CA HIS A 72 0.06 -10.01 -9.42
C HIS A 72 -0.07 -10.77 -8.09
N PHE A 73 -1.11 -11.58 -7.98
CA PHE A 73 -1.24 -12.50 -6.86
C PHE A 73 -0.26 -13.67 -7.01
N GLN A 74 0.49 -13.95 -5.94
CA GLN A 74 1.40 -15.10 -5.86
C GLN A 74 0.80 -16.17 -4.96
N LYS A 75 1.17 -17.44 -5.20
CA LYS A 75 0.73 -18.59 -4.38
C LYS A 75 0.90 -18.38 -2.88
N LYS A 76 2.04 -17.81 -2.45
CA LYS A 76 2.32 -17.53 -1.03
C LYS A 76 1.32 -16.57 -0.36
N PHE A 77 0.61 -15.76 -1.15
CA PHE A 77 -0.37 -14.79 -0.65
C PHE A 77 -1.79 -15.35 -0.65
N LEU A 78 -2.16 -16.07 -1.71
CA LEU A 78 -3.51 -16.62 -1.89
C LEU A 78 -3.42 -17.93 -2.66
N GLN A 79 -3.53 -19.07 -1.98
CA GLN A 79 -3.52 -20.41 -2.56
C GLN A 79 -4.43 -21.32 -1.75
N TYR A 80 -5.26 -22.07 -2.47
CA TYR A 80 -6.10 -23.12 -1.90
C TYR A 80 -5.74 -24.45 -2.56
N VAL A 81 -6.00 -25.53 -1.86
CA VAL A 81 -5.85 -26.89 -2.37
C VAL A 81 -7.13 -27.64 -2.11
N ASP A 82 -7.51 -28.47 -3.06
CA ASP A 82 -8.68 -29.32 -2.96
C ASP A 82 -8.30 -30.72 -3.45
N GLN A 83 -8.93 -31.74 -2.88
CA GLN A 83 -8.61 -33.13 -3.19
C GLN A 83 -9.33 -33.61 -4.45
N ASP A 84 -10.46 -32.98 -4.76
CA ASP A 84 -11.41 -33.42 -5.77
C ASP A 84 -11.50 -32.41 -6.93
N SER A 85 -11.11 -31.16 -6.73
CA SER A 85 -11.03 -30.09 -7.75
C SER A 85 -9.60 -29.71 -8.14
N ASP A 86 -9.37 -29.50 -9.44
CA ASP A 86 -8.10 -28.95 -9.96
C ASP A 86 -8.12 -27.41 -10.04
N ASP A 87 -6.97 -26.81 -10.39
CA ASP A 87 -6.81 -25.35 -10.46
C ASP A 87 -7.83 -24.69 -11.43
N GLN A 88 -8.34 -25.39 -12.45
CA GLN A 88 -9.32 -24.83 -13.39
C GLN A 88 -10.72 -24.74 -12.78
N ASN A 89 -11.01 -25.58 -11.80
CA ASN A 89 -12.31 -25.67 -11.15
C ASN A 89 -12.33 -25.10 -9.73
N LEU A 90 -11.19 -24.60 -9.23
CA LEU A 90 -11.13 -23.83 -7.98
C LEU A 90 -11.47 -22.37 -8.23
N TRP A 91 -12.69 -21.99 -7.85
CA TRP A 91 -13.22 -20.64 -8.05
C TRP A 91 -13.06 -19.77 -6.82
N TYR A 92 -12.45 -18.60 -6.99
CA TYR A 92 -12.45 -17.52 -6.02
C TYR A 92 -13.62 -16.59 -6.32
N THR A 93 -14.43 -16.27 -5.31
CA THR A 93 -15.51 -15.29 -5.40
C THR A 93 -15.29 -14.20 -4.37
N LEU A 94 -15.10 -12.97 -4.82
CA LEU A 94 -15.06 -11.80 -3.95
C LEU A 94 -16.46 -11.48 -3.44
N LEU A 95 -16.58 -11.31 -2.12
CA LEU A 95 -17.79 -10.84 -1.46
C LEU A 95 -17.80 -9.31 -1.36
N THR A 96 -16.62 -8.70 -1.30
CA THR A 96 -16.42 -7.25 -1.29
C THR A 96 -15.27 -6.89 -2.23
N PRO A 97 -15.28 -5.72 -2.88
CA PRO A 97 -14.07 -5.19 -3.50
C PRO A 97 -13.04 -4.80 -2.43
N PRO A 98 -11.79 -4.49 -2.82
CA PRO A 98 -10.80 -3.91 -1.91
C PRO A 98 -11.26 -2.58 -1.31
N MET A 99 -11.45 -2.56 0.01
CA MET A 99 -11.88 -1.39 0.77
C MET A 99 -10.78 -0.93 1.73
N ASP A 100 -10.61 0.39 1.86
CA ASP A 100 -9.79 1.01 2.91
C ASP A 100 -10.32 0.59 4.29
N THR A 101 -9.40 0.07 5.11
CA THR A 101 -9.70 -0.42 6.46
C THR A 101 -9.23 0.51 7.57
N HIS A 102 -8.46 1.55 7.25
CA HIS A 102 -7.88 2.46 8.24
C HIS A 102 -8.88 3.55 8.66
N SER A 103 -9.70 4.02 7.73
CA SER A 103 -10.66 5.08 8.01
C SER A 103 -12.00 4.52 8.51
N ASN A 104 -12.69 5.26 9.40
CA ASN A 104 -14.05 4.93 9.85
C ASN A 104 -15.10 5.00 8.70
N HIS A 105 -14.66 5.21 7.46
CA HIS A 105 -15.46 5.20 6.25
C HIS A 105 -14.86 4.15 5.31
N GLN A 106 -15.52 3.01 5.14
CA GLN A 106 -15.10 2.02 4.15
C GLN A 106 -15.35 2.58 2.74
N VAL A 107 -14.29 3.11 2.13
CA VAL A 107 -14.28 3.56 0.74
C VAL A 107 -13.45 2.56 -0.07
N GLN A 108 -13.90 2.28 -1.28
CA GLN A 108 -13.12 1.44 -2.19
C GLN A 108 -11.82 2.16 -2.54
N ALA A 109 -10.69 1.46 -2.38
CA ALA A 109 -9.34 2.00 -2.58
C ALA A 109 -8.52 1.17 -3.59
N GLY A 110 -9.12 0.11 -4.13
CA GLY A 110 -8.51 -0.68 -5.19
C GLY A 110 -9.49 -1.61 -5.87
N GLU A 111 -8.96 -2.34 -6.85
CA GLU A 111 -9.71 -3.28 -7.68
C GLU A 111 -8.90 -4.55 -7.92
N ILE A 112 -9.60 -5.69 -8.02
CA ILE A 112 -9.03 -6.91 -8.60
C ILE A 112 -9.38 -6.90 -10.07
N VAL A 113 -8.37 -7.04 -10.93
CA VAL A 113 -8.47 -6.80 -12.36
C VAL A 113 -7.76 -7.90 -13.14
N LEU A 114 -8.08 -7.97 -14.43
CA LEU A 114 -7.27 -8.73 -15.37
C LEU A 114 -6.00 -7.95 -15.70
N THR A 115 -4.85 -8.61 -15.65
CA THR A 115 -3.54 -8.02 -15.91
C THR A 115 -3.46 -7.36 -17.28
N ASP A 116 -4.04 -7.98 -18.31
CA ASP A 116 -4.03 -7.51 -19.69
C ASP A 116 -5.10 -6.43 -19.97
N SER A 117 -6.05 -6.26 -19.04
CA SER A 117 -7.16 -5.31 -19.13
C SER A 117 -7.44 -4.68 -17.76
N PRO A 118 -6.53 -3.85 -17.22
CA PRO A 118 -6.60 -3.33 -15.85
C PRO A 118 -7.79 -2.38 -15.61
N ASP A 119 -8.49 -1.93 -16.66
CA ASP A 119 -9.70 -1.11 -16.56
C ASP A 119 -10.97 -1.93 -16.26
N LEU A 120 -10.87 -3.26 -16.17
CA LEU A 120 -12.00 -4.16 -15.95
C LEU A 120 -11.89 -4.85 -14.59
N PRO A 121 -12.66 -4.40 -13.57
CA PRO A 121 -12.74 -5.09 -12.30
C PRO A 121 -13.47 -6.42 -12.45
N ILE A 122 -12.97 -7.42 -11.73
CA ILE A 122 -13.52 -8.77 -11.69
C ILE A 122 -13.82 -9.19 -10.25
N MET A 123 -14.90 -9.95 -10.08
CA MET A 123 -15.33 -10.46 -8.78
C MET A 123 -15.20 -11.98 -8.66
N HIS A 124 -14.89 -12.66 -9.77
CA HIS A 124 -14.76 -14.11 -9.83
C HIS A 124 -13.60 -14.47 -10.75
N PHE A 125 -12.79 -15.44 -10.32
CA PHE A 125 -11.70 -15.98 -11.13
C PHE A 125 -11.31 -17.38 -10.64
N THR A 126 -10.64 -18.16 -11.48
CA THR A 126 -10.16 -19.51 -11.11
C THR A 126 -8.70 -19.47 -10.64
N GLN A 127 -8.28 -20.50 -9.90
CA GLN A 127 -6.89 -20.64 -9.50
C GLN A 127 -5.94 -20.74 -10.70
N ALA A 128 -6.36 -21.43 -11.77
CA ALA A 128 -5.61 -21.54 -13.02
C ALA A 128 -5.38 -20.17 -13.67
N GLN A 129 -6.39 -19.30 -13.70
CA GLN A 129 -6.24 -17.93 -14.21
C GLN A 129 -5.21 -17.13 -13.41
N LYS A 130 -5.18 -17.32 -12.09
CA LYS A 130 -4.20 -16.66 -11.20
C LYS A 130 -2.79 -17.22 -11.39
N ASP A 131 -2.62 -18.54 -11.49
CA ASP A 131 -1.31 -19.21 -11.35
C ASP A 131 -0.70 -19.76 -12.63
N LEU A 132 -1.52 -20.26 -13.55
CA LEU A 132 -1.09 -21.00 -14.74
C LEU A 132 -1.16 -20.14 -16.00
N ASP A 133 -2.19 -19.29 -16.10
CA ASP A 133 -2.38 -18.39 -17.23
C ASP A 133 -1.60 -17.09 -16.99
N GLU A 134 -0.27 -17.14 -17.07
CA GLU A 134 0.62 -15.97 -17.11
C GLU A 134 0.45 -14.90 -16.00
N HIS A 135 -0.16 -15.23 -14.85
CA HIS A 135 -0.54 -14.27 -13.80
C HIS A 135 -1.59 -13.25 -14.25
N LEU A 136 -2.66 -13.71 -14.91
CA LEU A 136 -3.75 -12.86 -15.40
C LEU A 136 -4.53 -12.11 -14.31
N ILE A 137 -4.40 -12.47 -13.03
CA ILE A 137 -5.14 -11.82 -11.94
C ILE A 137 -4.21 -10.92 -11.12
N SER A 138 -4.56 -9.63 -11.05
CA SER A 138 -3.77 -8.62 -10.36
C SER A 138 -4.64 -7.72 -9.48
N TYR A 139 -4.00 -7.09 -8.50
CA TYR A 139 -4.56 -5.99 -7.75
C TYR A 139 -4.04 -4.66 -8.30
N TRP A 140 -4.95 -3.70 -8.41
CA TRP A 140 -4.66 -2.30 -8.75
C TRP A 140 -5.12 -1.40 -7.61
N HIS A 141 -4.25 -0.52 -7.14
CA HIS A 141 -4.58 0.50 -6.15
C HIS A 141 -4.88 1.83 -6.85
N ASP A 142 -5.92 2.53 -6.41
CA ASP A 142 -6.40 3.75 -7.06
C ASP A 142 -5.59 5.00 -6.71
N GLY A 143 -4.63 4.89 -5.78
CA GLY A 143 -3.82 5.99 -5.28
C GLY A 143 -4.58 6.94 -4.35
N SER A 144 -5.75 6.55 -3.86
CA SER A 144 -6.29 7.13 -2.63
C SER A 144 -5.25 6.87 -1.54
N GLY A 145 -4.96 7.84 -0.67
CA GLY A 145 -3.90 7.71 0.34
C GLY A 145 -4.13 6.65 1.44
N SER A 146 -4.90 5.58 1.15
CA SER A 146 -5.03 4.40 1.98
C SER A 146 -3.68 3.69 2.09
N THR A 147 -3.39 3.24 3.31
CA THR A 147 -2.18 2.46 3.61
C THR A 147 -2.49 0.99 3.86
N GLU A 148 -3.79 0.66 4.03
CA GLU A 148 -4.26 -0.70 4.25
C GLU A 148 -5.63 -0.92 3.62
N ASP A 149 -5.69 -1.90 2.72
CA ASP A 149 -6.91 -2.36 2.07
C ASP A 149 -7.22 -3.81 2.47
N SER A 150 -8.48 -4.20 2.36
CA SER A 150 -8.86 -5.61 2.44
C SER A 150 -10.06 -5.95 1.58
N PHE A 151 -10.16 -7.22 1.21
CA PHE A 151 -11.36 -7.78 0.59
C PHE A 151 -11.70 -9.14 1.20
N SER A 152 -13.00 -9.45 1.23
CA SER A 152 -13.49 -10.77 1.66
C SER A 152 -13.79 -11.65 0.46
N LEU A 153 -13.50 -12.94 0.56
CA LEU A 153 -13.71 -13.91 -0.51
C LEU A 153 -14.16 -15.28 0.03
N THR A 154 -14.73 -16.10 -0.86
CA THR A 154 -14.95 -17.54 -0.68
C THR A 154 -14.27 -18.32 -1.80
N VAL A 155 -13.97 -19.59 -1.54
CA VAL A 155 -13.38 -20.51 -2.54
C VAL A 155 -14.23 -21.77 -2.61
N THR A 156 -14.57 -22.21 -3.83
CA THR A 156 -15.41 -23.39 -4.08
C THR A 156 -14.77 -24.29 -5.13
N GLY A 157 -14.87 -25.61 -4.92
CA GLY A 157 -14.57 -26.63 -5.92
C GLY A 157 -15.72 -26.81 -6.90
N ASP A 158 -15.41 -27.39 -8.08
CA ASP A 158 -16.33 -27.83 -9.14
C ASP A 158 -17.68 -27.11 -9.17
N MET A 159 -17.71 -25.88 -9.69
CA MET A 159 -18.96 -25.28 -10.12
C MET A 159 -19.46 -26.06 -11.35
N ASP A 160 -20.38 -27.00 -11.14
CA ASP A 160 -21.27 -27.44 -12.21
C ASP A 160 -21.77 -26.17 -12.92
N ASN A 161 -21.61 -26.14 -14.25
CA ASN A 161 -21.67 -24.97 -15.14
C ASN A 161 -23.04 -24.24 -15.20
N ASN A 162 -23.88 -24.41 -14.17
CA ASN A 162 -25.18 -23.78 -13.95
C ASN A 162 -25.16 -22.96 -12.65
N PHE A 163 -24.68 -21.73 -12.80
CA PHE A 163 -24.73 -20.64 -11.85
C PHE A 163 -26.12 -20.46 -11.18
N TYR A 164 -26.21 -20.74 -9.88
CA TYR A 164 -27.01 -19.98 -8.93
C TYR A 164 -26.26 -19.98 -7.60
N VAL A 165 -25.71 -18.82 -7.23
CA VAL A 165 -25.38 -18.54 -5.83
C VAL A 165 -26.70 -18.61 -5.06
N PHE A 166 -27.03 -19.78 -4.51
CA PHE A 166 -28.11 -19.90 -3.56
C PHE A 166 -27.64 -19.27 -2.26
N LEU A 167 -28.35 -18.24 -1.82
CA LEU A 167 -28.13 -17.57 -0.53
C LEU A 167 -28.51 -18.45 0.68
N ASP A 168 -28.77 -19.75 0.49
CA ASP A 168 -29.24 -20.65 1.55
C ASP A 168 -29.19 -22.11 1.07
N THR A 169 -28.02 -22.74 1.07
CA THR A 169 -27.92 -24.21 1.05
C THR A 169 -26.81 -24.65 1.99
N ALA A 170 -27.25 -25.07 3.17
CA ALA A 170 -26.44 -25.60 4.24
C ALA A 170 -25.68 -26.87 3.83
N LEU A 171 -24.49 -26.73 3.23
CA LEU A 171 -23.35 -27.63 3.44
C LEU A 171 -22.01 -27.18 2.79
N GLU A 172 -21.90 -25.99 2.18
CA GLU A 172 -20.57 -25.52 1.74
C GLU A 172 -19.84 -24.88 2.95
N THR A 173 -18.53 -25.03 3.04
CA THR A 173 -17.73 -24.41 4.10
C THR A 173 -17.53 -22.91 3.85
N HIS A 174 -18.64 -22.16 3.87
CA HIS A 174 -18.78 -20.77 3.46
C HIS A 174 -18.11 -19.72 4.37
N THR A 175 -17.07 -20.03 5.15
CA THR A 175 -16.50 -18.98 6.03
C THR A 175 -15.78 -17.94 5.15
N PRO A 176 -16.25 -16.68 5.10
CA PRO A 176 -15.55 -15.66 4.33
C PRO A 176 -14.15 -15.46 4.86
N GLN A 177 -13.18 -15.48 3.95
CA GLN A 177 -11.78 -15.27 4.25
C GLN A 177 -11.41 -13.83 3.89
N VAL A 178 -10.57 -13.20 4.71
CA VAL A 178 -10.15 -11.82 4.50
C VAL A 178 -8.72 -11.81 3.99
N MET A 179 -8.54 -11.28 2.79
CA MET A 179 -7.23 -10.99 2.21
C MET A 179 -6.83 -9.56 2.60
N ARG A 180 -5.65 -9.40 3.22
CA ARG A 180 -5.11 -8.09 3.62
C ARG A 180 -4.08 -7.58 2.63
N ILE A 181 -4.13 -6.28 2.34
CA ILE A 181 -3.23 -5.61 1.41
C ILE A 181 -2.61 -4.42 2.14
N GLN A 182 -1.28 -4.45 2.27
CA GLN A 182 -0.52 -3.35 2.84
C GLN A 182 0.02 -2.50 1.69
N ILE A 183 -0.38 -1.23 1.61
CA ILE A 183 0.05 -0.32 0.56
C ILE A 183 1.26 0.45 1.05
N THR A 184 2.33 0.40 0.26
CA THR A 184 3.51 1.22 0.44
C THR A 184 3.44 2.37 -0.57
N SER A 185 3.55 3.60 -0.09
CA SER A 185 3.63 4.76 -0.97
C SER A 185 4.88 4.66 -1.83
N ALA A 186 4.73 5.00 -3.11
CA ALA A 186 5.82 5.14 -4.04
C ALA A 186 6.08 6.64 -4.08
N ASP A 187 7.16 7.10 -3.43
CA ASP A 187 7.62 8.50 -3.41
C ASP A 187 7.61 9.06 -4.86
N ASN A 188 6.53 9.76 -5.23
CA ASN A 188 6.19 10.19 -6.59
C ASN A 188 5.81 11.66 -6.68
N LYS A 189 5.68 12.36 -5.55
CA LYS A 189 5.53 13.81 -5.53
C LYS A 189 6.88 14.47 -5.28
N VAL A 190 7.05 15.61 -5.96
CA VAL A 190 8.24 16.42 -5.80
C VAL A 190 8.02 17.37 -4.61
N PRO A 191 8.97 17.48 -3.67
CA PRO A 191 8.86 18.34 -2.50
C PRO A 191 8.79 19.79 -2.94
N HIS A 192 8.04 20.63 -2.22
CA HIS A 192 7.89 22.05 -2.52
C HIS A 192 8.20 22.96 -1.33
N ILE A 193 8.61 24.21 -1.60
CA ILE A 193 8.90 25.20 -0.55
C ILE A 193 7.61 25.95 -0.17
N ALA A 194 6.97 25.51 0.92
CA ALA A 194 5.78 26.14 1.46
C ALA A 194 6.04 27.53 2.06
N ILE A 195 7.19 27.73 2.73
CA ILE A 195 7.54 29.00 3.38
C ILE A 195 9.00 29.35 3.09
N ASN A 196 9.24 30.57 2.61
CA ASN A 196 10.59 31.16 2.51
C ASN A 196 10.51 32.67 2.75
N ARG A 197 10.57 33.08 4.02
CA ARG A 197 10.42 34.50 4.44
C ARG A 197 11.75 35.21 4.68
N GLY A 198 12.86 34.47 4.67
CA GLY A 198 14.15 35.00 5.11
C GLY A 198 14.17 35.37 6.60
N ALA A 199 15.29 35.94 7.04
CA ALA A 199 15.45 36.49 8.37
C ALA A 199 15.41 38.03 8.31
N PRO A 200 14.40 38.68 8.92
CA PRO A 200 14.28 40.14 8.86
C PRO A 200 15.23 40.87 9.82
N THR A 201 15.67 40.20 10.90
CA THR A 201 16.62 40.71 11.89
C THR A 201 17.44 39.57 12.47
N LEU A 202 18.69 39.86 12.86
CA LEU A 202 19.49 38.96 13.70
C LEU A 202 19.30 39.30 15.18
N GLN A 203 19.47 38.30 16.04
CA GLN A 203 19.32 38.38 17.48
C GLN A 203 20.56 37.81 18.17
N HIS A 204 20.72 38.08 19.46
CA HIS A 204 21.73 37.40 20.27
C HIS A 204 21.26 35.98 20.56
N LEU A 205 22.08 35.00 20.17
CA LEU A 205 21.91 33.59 20.49
C LEU A 205 22.36 33.31 21.93
N HIS A 206 21.98 32.15 22.47
CA HIS A 206 22.28 31.73 23.84
C HIS A 206 23.79 31.71 24.19
N ASN A 207 24.64 31.54 23.18
CA ASN A 207 26.10 31.55 23.29
C ASN A 207 26.73 32.96 23.15
N GLY A 208 25.91 34.02 23.11
CA GLY A 208 26.35 35.41 22.98
C GLY A 208 26.66 35.85 21.54
N LEU A 209 26.65 34.93 20.58
CA LEU A 209 26.86 35.25 19.16
C LEU A 209 25.62 35.93 18.56
N VAL A 210 25.81 36.65 17.45
CA VAL A 210 24.71 37.27 16.71
C VAL A 210 24.29 36.33 15.58
N GLY A 211 23.01 36.01 15.49
CA GLY A 211 22.50 35.02 14.55
C GLY A 211 20.99 35.00 14.41
N PHE A 212 20.46 33.96 13.77
CA PHE A 212 19.03 33.78 13.57
C PHE A 212 18.68 32.29 13.64
N LEU A 213 17.68 31.96 14.47
CA LEU A 213 17.13 30.61 14.55
C LEU A 213 16.15 30.39 13.39
N ILE A 214 16.49 29.48 12.49
CA ILE A 214 15.65 29.13 11.35
C ILE A 214 14.60 28.15 11.86
N THR A 215 13.34 28.57 11.80
CA THR A 215 12.17 27.75 12.20
C THR A 215 11.21 27.61 11.02
N SER A 216 10.23 26.71 11.14
CA SER A 216 9.19 26.46 10.12
C SER A 216 8.30 27.69 9.86
N LYS A 217 8.36 28.72 10.70
CA LYS A 217 7.72 30.02 10.44
C LYS A 217 8.46 30.87 9.39
N SER A 218 9.72 30.53 9.12
CA SER A 218 10.63 31.31 8.29
C SER A 218 11.12 30.54 7.07
N LEU A 219 11.32 29.22 7.19
CA LEU A 219 11.68 28.31 6.11
C LEU A 219 10.95 26.97 6.32
N LYS A 220 10.16 26.52 5.35
CA LYS A 220 9.46 25.24 5.41
C LYS A 220 9.35 24.64 4.01
N ALA A 221 9.67 23.36 3.91
CA ALA A 221 9.42 22.49 2.77
C ALA A 221 8.39 21.46 3.19
N GLU A 222 7.52 21.09 2.26
CA GLU A 222 6.47 20.11 2.45
C GLU A 222 6.48 19.17 1.25
N ASP A 223 6.12 17.93 1.55
CA ASP A 223 5.95 16.87 0.59
C ASP A 223 4.85 15.95 1.09
N GLU A 224 4.04 15.41 0.18
CA GLU A 224 2.81 14.68 0.55
C GLU A 224 3.11 13.24 1.00
N ASP A 225 4.16 12.65 0.45
CA ASP A 225 4.58 11.26 0.62
C ASP A 225 5.90 11.11 1.39
N SER A 226 6.70 12.18 1.51
CA SER A 226 7.92 12.19 2.32
C SER A 226 7.77 12.87 3.69
N PRO A 227 8.04 12.17 4.81
CA PRO A 227 8.03 12.76 6.14
C PRO A 227 9.19 13.79 6.34
N PRO A 228 9.07 14.74 7.29
CA PRO A 228 10.05 15.83 7.48
C PRO A 228 11.51 15.40 7.67
N ARG A 229 11.73 14.20 8.18
CA ARG A 229 13.06 13.59 8.42
C ARG A 229 13.75 13.11 7.14
N LEU A 230 13.02 12.94 6.04
CA LEU A 230 13.56 12.57 4.73
C LEU A 230 13.76 13.79 3.81
N LEU A 231 13.07 14.90 4.07
CA LEU A 231 13.25 16.16 3.35
C LEU A 231 14.56 16.85 3.73
N LYS A 232 15.54 16.82 2.83
CA LYS A 232 16.90 17.34 3.04
C LYS A 232 17.12 18.65 2.30
N TYR A 233 17.52 19.65 3.05
CA TYR A 233 18.07 20.90 2.55
C TYR A 233 19.57 20.74 2.34
N LYS A 234 20.04 20.91 1.11
CA LYS A 234 21.47 20.96 0.77
C LYS A 234 21.88 22.38 0.41
N VAL A 235 22.78 22.97 1.18
CA VAL A 235 23.34 24.29 0.91
C VAL A 235 24.29 24.21 -0.29
N THR A 236 23.85 24.70 -1.45
CA THR A 236 24.61 24.69 -2.71
C THR A 236 25.62 25.83 -2.77
N LYS A 237 25.29 26.98 -2.16
CA LYS A 237 26.24 28.08 -1.92
C LYS A 237 25.98 28.65 -0.53
N GLY A 238 26.96 28.51 0.36
CA GLY A 238 26.87 29.01 1.73
C GLY A 238 26.85 30.54 1.84
N PRO A 239 26.47 31.06 3.02
CA PRO A 239 26.52 32.49 3.32
C PRO A 239 27.95 33.03 3.31
N GLU A 240 28.13 34.29 2.89
CA GLU A 240 29.45 34.91 2.76
C GLU A 240 29.91 35.53 4.09
N GLN A 241 28.97 36.06 4.87
CA GLN A 241 29.20 36.81 6.11
C GLN A 241 29.00 35.97 7.37
N GLY A 242 28.39 34.80 7.25
CA GLY A 242 28.15 33.87 8.36
C GLY A 242 28.39 32.42 8.01
N PHE A 243 27.76 31.54 8.77
CA PHE A 243 27.71 30.09 8.54
C PHE A 243 26.40 29.52 9.12
N ILE A 244 25.96 28.39 8.57
CA ILE A 244 24.80 27.65 9.06
C ILE A 244 25.30 26.57 10.03
N VAL A 245 24.61 26.45 11.15
CA VAL A 245 24.93 25.58 12.29
C VAL A 245 23.75 24.65 12.53
N ASN A 246 24.02 23.36 12.74
CA ASN A 246 23.06 22.44 13.31
C ASN A 246 23.47 22.16 14.76
N THR A 247 22.69 22.65 15.72
CA THR A 247 22.99 22.49 17.15
C THR A 247 22.64 21.11 17.70
N GLY A 248 21.96 20.26 16.92
CA GLY A 248 21.69 18.86 17.25
C GLY A 248 22.83 17.90 16.90
N LEU A 249 23.81 18.34 16.10
CA LEU A 249 24.99 17.57 15.71
C LEU A 249 26.24 18.06 16.44
N GLU A 250 27.22 17.17 16.63
CA GLU A 250 28.54 17.53 17.16
C GLU A 250 29.34 18.45 16.19
N GLU A 251 28.92 18.51 14.92
CA GLU A 251 29.47 19.42 13.92
C GLU A 251 28.77 20.79 13.97
N GLU A 252 29.48 21.80 14.50
CA GLU A 252 28.98 23.18 14.61
C GLU A 252 28.67 23.87 13.27
N ARG A 253 29.04 23.29 12.12
CA ARG A 253 28.72 23.86 10.80
C ARG A 253 28.17 22.78 9.91
N THR A 254 27.04 23.06 9.27
CA THR A 254 26.44 22.10 8.35
C THR A 254 26.15 22.72 6.98
N HIS A 255 26.25 21.88 5.96
CA HIS A 255 25.75 22.14 4.62
C HIS A 255 24.52 21.29 4.28
N VAL A 256 24.10 20.39 5.19
CA VAL A 256 22.95 19.52 5.00
C VAL A 256 22.14 19.45 6.30
N PHE A 257 20.84 19.70 6.21
CA PHE A 257 19.92 19.57 7.35
C PHE A 257 18.55 19.14 6.86
N THR A 258 17.72 18.62 7.74
CA THR A 258 16.37 18.13 7.40
C THR A 258 15.28 19.13 7.77
N GLN A 259 14.06 18.94 7.25
CA GLN A 259 12.89 19.69 7.75
C GLN A 259 12.64 19.38 9.24
N ALA A 260 12.90 18.15 9.69
CA ALA A 260 12.83 17.80 11.10
C ALA A 260 13.81 18.63 11.97
N ASP A 261 15.05 18.87 11.50
CA ASP A 261 16.01 19.70 12.24
C ASP A 261 15.53 21.15 12.42
N ILE A 262 14.82 21.70 11.41
CA ILE A 262 14.19 23.03 11.49
C ILE A 262 13.04 23.01 12.51
N ASP A 263 12.20 21.97 12.46
CA ASP A 263 11.03 21.82 13.33
C ASP A 263 11.45 21.63 14.80
N GLU A 264 12.57 20.93 15.03
CA GLU A 264 13.21 20.74 16.33
C GLU A 264 14.05 21.95 16.79
N MET A 265 14.03 23.06 16.03
CA MET A 265 14.73 24.30 16.34
C MET A 265 16.26 24.14 16.47
N GLN A 266 16.85 23.26 15.66
CA GLN A 266 18.29 22.98 15.71
C GLN A 266 19.10 23.77 14.68
N ILE A 267 18.45 24.39 13.69
CA ILE A 267 19.15 25.08 12.60
C ILE A 267 19.27 26.58 12.86
N CYS A 268 20.51 27.08 12.90
CA CYS A 268 20.82 28.48 13.14
C CYS A 268 21.77 29.05 12.07
N TYR A 269 21.56 30.30 11.71
CA TYR A 269 22.59 31.12 11.08
C TYR A 269 23.38 31.89 12.14
N VAL A 270 24.71 31.94 11.99
CA VAL A 270 25.61 32.68 12.87
C VAL A 270 26.45 33.64 12.05
N LEU A 271 26.42 34.92 12.39
CA LEU A 271 27.22 35.97 11.76
C LEU A 271 28.68 35.90 12.25
N LYS A 272 29.65 36.05 11.34
CA LYS A 272 31.07 36.12 11.70
C LYS A 272 31.34 37.36 12.57
N GLN A 273 32.13 37.18 13.64
CA GLN A 273 32.56 38.29 14.47
C GLN A 273 33.30 39.35 13.64
N GLY A 274 32.93 40.62 13.81
CA GLY A 274 33.52 41.74 13.06
C GLY A 274 32.92 41.99 11.67
N SER A 275 31.93 41.20 11.22
CA SER A 275 31.19 41.53 10.00
C SER A 275 30.30 42.77 10.20
N ASN A 276 30.45 43.75 9.31
CA ASN A 276 29.62 44.96 9.25
C ASN A 276 28.59 44.92 8.11
N ALA A 277 28.37 43.75 7.52
CA ALA A 277 27.38 43.59 6.47
C ALA A 277 25.97 43.90 7.00
N THR A 278 25.03 44.13 6.10
CA THR A 278 23.61 44.33 6.43
C THR A 278 22.72 43.28 5.78
N ARG A 279 23.34 42.39 5.01
CA ARG A 279 22.68 41.35 4.25
C ARG A 279 23.62 40.19 4.05
N ASP A 280 23.07 38.98 4.09
CA ASP A 280 23.73 37.76 3.67
C ASP A 280 22.71 36.83 2.99
N VAL A 281 23.19 35.83 2.26
CA VAL A 281 22.32 34.89 1.54
C VAL A 281 23.00 33.53 1.43
N PHE A 282 22.23 32.47 1.63
CA PHE A 282 22.65 31.15 1.19
C PHE A 282 21.68 30.62 0.14
N TYR A 283 22.21 29.78 -0.74
CA TYR A 283 21.46 29.06 -1.77
C TYR A 283 21.39 27.61 -1.36
N PHE A 284 20.25 26.99 -1.59
CA PHE A 284 20.01 25.62 -1.21
C PHE A 284 19.14 24.90 -2.23
N SER A 285 19.22 23.58 -2.21
CA SER A 285 18.25 22.69 -2.82
C SER A 285 17.49 21.89 -1.78
N VAL A 286 16.26 21.48 -2.09
CA VAL A 286 15.52 20.48 -1.32
C VAL A 286 15.35 19.22 -2.16
N GLU A 287 15.58 18.08 -1.54
CA GLU A 287 15.39 16.72 -2.07
C GLU A 287 14.77 15.84 -0.99
N ASP A 288 14.03 14.81 -1.41
CA ASP A 288 13.69 13.65 -0.59
C ASP A 288 14.65 12.48 -0.88
N SER A 289 14.25 11.27 -0.48
CA SER A 289 15.04 10.04 -0.62
C SER A 289 15.08 9.45 -2.03
N VAL A 290 14.16 9.85 -2.92
CA VAL A 290 13.90 9.17 -4.21
C VAL A 290 14.05 10.13 -5.39
N ASP A 291 13.69 11.41 -5.24
CA ASP A 291 13.72 12.45 -6.27
C ASP A 291 15.08 13.15 -6.40
N ILE A 292 16.14 12.35 -6.55
CA ILE A 292 17.50 12.83 -6.86
C ILE A 292 17.56 13.53 -8.24
N GLN A 293 16.47 13.54 -9.01
CA GLN A 293 16.41 14.19 -10.33
C GLN A 293 15.70 15.55 -10.31
N PHE A 294 14.85 15.84 -9.32
CA PHE A 294 14.02 17.06 -9.26
C PHE A 294 14.32 17.89 -8.00
N HIS A 295 15.51 18.49 -7.95
CA HIS A 295 15.89 19.36 -6.85
C HIS A 295 15.28 20.75 -7.00
N ILE A 296 14.51 21.22 -6.02
CA ILE A 296 14.09 22.63 -5.98
C ILE A 296 15.23 23.50 -5.53
N VAL A 297 15.70 24.40 -6.38
CA VAL A 297 16.72 25.39 -6.04
C VAL A 297 16.08 26.69 -5.56
N SER A 298 16.48 27.17 -4.39
CA SER A 298 16.04 28.45 -3.84
C SER A 298 17.17 29.18 -3.12
N ASN A 299 16.87 30.36 -2.60
CA ASN A 299 17.78 31.14 -1.77
C ASN A 299 17.08 31.65 -0.52
N TYR A 300 17.82 31.79 0.57
CA TYR A 300 17.33 32.32 1.83
C TYR A 300 18.12 33.56 2.23
N VAL A 301 17.42 34.67 2.44
CA VAL A 301 18.05 35.98 2.66
C VAL A 301 18.01 36.35 4.14
N PHE A 302 19.17 36.75 4.68
CA PHE A 302 19.27 37.42 5.98
C PHE A 302 19.41 38.91 5.74
N SER A 303 18.59 39.72 6.41
CA SER A 303 18.69 41.19 6.42
C SER A 303 18.84 41.67 7.86
N TYR A 304 19.72 42.65 8.09
CA TYR A 304 19.98 43.18 9.42
C TYR A 304 20.48 44.63 9.36
N SER A 305 20.13 45.41 10.38
CA SER A 305 20.52 46.82 10.50
C SER A 305 21.86 46.97 11.22
N GLN A 306 22.71 47.90 10.75
CA GLN A 306 23.91 48.26 11.49
C GLN A 306 23.53 48.89 12.85
N PRO A 307 24.21 48.54 13.95
CA PRO A 307 24.04 49.26 15.19
C PRO A 307 24.45 50.72 14.99
N ARG A 308 23.61 51.67 15.41
CA ARG A 308 23.93 53.10 15.37
C ARG A 308 25.23 53.34 16.13
N GLN A 309 26.28 53.77 15.43
CA GLN A 309 27.48 54.27 16.10
C GLN A 309 27.09 55.52 16.89
N HIS A 310 27.08 55.44 18.22
CA HIS A 310 27.01 56.62 19.07
C HIS A 310 28.35 57.35 18.95
N VAL A 311 28.39 58.37 18.10
CA VAL A 311 29.52 59.32 18.06
C VAL A 311 29.44 60.14 19.34
N ALA A 312 30.26 59.80 20.34
CA ALA A 312 30.43 60.60 21.53
C ALA A 312 31.21 61.88 21.16
N TYR A 313 30.51 63.01 21.05
CA TYR A 313 31.16 64.31 21.05
C TYR A 313 31.76 64.54 22.44
N GLY A 314 33.08 64.42 22.56
CA GLY A 314 33.81 64.80 23.74
C GLY A 314 33.74 66.30 23.95
N SER A 315 33.05 66.74 25.00
CA SER A 315 33.14 68.10 25.53
C SER A 315 34.43 68.23 26.35
N HIS A 316 35.38 69.02 25.84
CA HIS A 316 36.52 69.48 26.63
C HIS A 316 36.02 70.39 27.78
N PRO A 317 36.48 70.20 29.03
CA PRO A 317 36.20 71.15 30.10
C PRO A 317 37.16 72.33 30.01
N THR A 318 36.61 73.53 29.82
CA THR A 318 37.33 74.80 29.97
C THR A 318 37.71 74.99 31.43
N GLN A 319 39.01 75.03 31.72
CA GLN A 319 39.53 75.50 33.01
C GLN A 319 39.28 77.01 33.12
N ALA A 320 38.55 77.43 34.16
CA ALA A 320 38.53 78.82 34.59
C ALA A 320 39.65 79.03 35.63
N VAL A 321 40.61 79.87 35.26
CA VAL A 321 41.58 80.48 36.16
C VAL A 321 40.98 81.80 36.64
N VAL A 322 40.85 81.93 37.96
CA VAL A 322 41.21 83.04 38.88
C VAL A 322 40.34 82.93 40.12
#